data_AF-A0A0G4MWI9-F1
#
_entry.id   AF-A0A0G4MWI9-F1
#
_cell.length_a   1.000
_cell.length_b   1.000
_cell.length_c   1.000
_cell.angle_alpha   90.00
_cell.angle_beta   90.00
_cell.angle_gamma   90.00
#
_symmetry.space_group_name_H-M   'P 1'
#
loop_
_entity.id
_entity.type
_entity.pdbx_description
1 polymer ?
#
loop_
_entity_poly.entity_id
_entity_poly.type
_entity_poly.pdbx_seq_one_letter_code
_entity_poly.pdbx_strand_id
1 'polypeptide(L)'
;MRTAIRTSHKILGAAWSEPKAVWELQVQNLTTGDTFSDYANFLIDASGILNKWKWPSVPGVKDFKGTLVHTAAWPENLDFKDKTVAVIGNGASGVQVLPAIMPHVKKLHH
;
A
#
# COMPACT_ATOMS: atom_id res chain seq x y z
N MET A 1 1.91 20.60 14.86
CA MET A 1 1.41 19.29 14.40
C MET A 1 2.47 18.41 13.73
N ARG A 2 3.35 18.92 12.83
CA ARG A 2 4.36 18.06 12.16
C ARG A 2 5.45 17.48 13.08
N THR A 3 5.72 18.08 14.24
CA THR A 3 6.80 17.66 15.14
C THR A 3 6.55 16.35 15.89
N ALA A 4 5.29 15.93 16.02
CA ALA A 4 4.92 14.70 16.73
C ALA A 4 4.77 13.48 15.80
N ILE A 5 4.93 13.65 14.48
CA ILE A 5 4.72 12.59 13.48
C ILE A 5 6.06 12.29 12.81
N ARG A 6 6.49 11.03 12.90
CA ARG A 6 7.66 10.52 12.16
C ARG A 6 7.19 9.69 10.97
N THR A 7 7.22 10.26 9.78
CA THR A 7 6.97 9.53 8.52
C THR A 7 8.18 8.67 8.15
N SER A 8 8.02 7.73 7.21
CA SER A 8 9.11 6.81 6.79
C SER A 8 9.64 5.93 7.94
N HIS A 9 8.82 5.66 8.95
CA HIS A 9 9.14 4.77 10.06
C HIS A 9 8.14 3.61 10.05
N LYS A 10 8.65 2.39 9.86
CA LYS A 10 7.85 1.16 9.86
C LYS A 10 8.01 0.47 11.20
N ILE A 11 6.89 0.23 11.88
CA ILE A 11 6.87 -0.67 13.05
C ILE A 11 7.04 -2.10 12.55
N LEU A 12 8.11 -2.77 12.97
CA LEU A 12 8.40 -4.17 12.66
C LEU A 12 7.74 -5.11 13.68
N GLY A 13 7.64 -4.66 14.92
CA GLY A 13 7.00 -5.39 16.01
C GLY A 13 6.73 -4.49 17.21
N ALA A 14 5.75 -4.90 18.00
CA ALA A 14 5.40 -4.30 19.28
C ALA A 14 5.10 -5.42 20.28
N ALA A 15 5.74 -5.39 21.45
CA ALA A 15 5.55 -6.38 22.50
C ALA A 15 5.38 -5.69 23.85
N TRP A 16 4.41 -6.14 24.66
CA TRP A 16 4.26 -5.66 26.02
C TRP A 16 5.35 -6.25 26.91
N SER A 17 6.03 -5.39 27.67
CA SER A 17 7.06 -5.77 28.63
C SER A 17 6.49 -5.64 30.04
N GLU A 18 6.03 -6.75 30.62
CA GLU A 18 5.50 -6.79 31.99
C GLU A 18 6.45 -6.18 33.03
N PRO A 19 7.78 -6.47 33.03
CA PRO A 19 8.68 -5.93 34.05
C PRO A 19 8.85 -4.41 33.97
N LYS A 20 8.66 -3.82 32.78
CA LYS A 20 8.83 -2.38 32.54
C LYS A 20 7.50 -1.63 32.45
N ALA A 21 6.37 -2.35 32.39
CA ALA A 21 5.04 -1.81 32.15
C ALA A 21 4.97 -0.85 30.94
N VAL A 22 5.62 -1.23 29.84
CA VAL A 22 5.61 -0.46 28.57
C VAL A 22 5.50 -1.39 27.37
N TRP A 23 5.07 -0.83 26.23
CA TRP A 23 5.25 -1.43 24.92
C TRP A 23 6.68 -1.18 24.43
N GLU A 24 7.40 -2.24 24.13
CA GLU A 24 8.68 -2.20 23.42
C GLU A 24 8.42 -2.32 21.91
N LEU A 25 9.01 -1.40 21.15
CA LEU A 25 8.81 -1.29 19.71
C LEU A 25 10.13 -1.54 18.99
N GLN A 26 10.05 -2.27 17.88
CA GLN A 26 11.13 -2.33 16.90
C GLN A 26 10.73 -1.50 15.68
N VAL A 27 11.51 -0.46 15.37
CA VAL A 27 11.18 0.51 14.33
C VAL A 27 12.29 0.53 13.29
N GLN A 28 11.90 0.47 12.01
CA GLN A 28 12.80 0.66 10.89
C GLN A 28 12.61 2.05 10.29
N ASN A 29 13.71 2.81 10.18
CA ASN A 29 13.75 4.02 9.37
C ASN A 29 13.91 3.62 7.90
N LEU A 30 12.91 3.88 7.07
CA LEU A 30 12.89 3.50 5.65
C LEU A 30 13.78 4.39 4.78
N THR A 31 14.20 5.55 5.28
CA THR A 31 15.10 6.45 4.55
C THR A 31 16.56 6.04 4.72
N THR A 32 16.97 5.67 5.95
CA THR A 32 18.35 5.24 6.23
C THR A 32 18.54 3.73 6.16
N GLY A 33 17.47 2.96 6.37
CA GLY A 33 17.49 1.49 6.47
C GLY A 33 17.70 0.98 7.90
N ASP A 34 18.09 1.85 8.83
CA ASP A 34 18.44 1.48 10.20
C ASP A 34 17.23 0.99 10.99
N THR A 35 17.48 0.03 11.89
CA THR A 35 16.50 -0.46 12.85
C THR A 35 16.91 -0.08 14.26
N PHE A 36 15.97 0.45 15.04
CA PHE A 36 16.21 0.85 16.42
C PHE A 36 15.04 0.43 17.32
N SER A 37 15.30 0.40 18.62
CA SER A 37 14.29 0.16 19.65
C SER A 37 13.71 1.47 20.15
N ASP A 38 12.40 1.49 20.34
CA ASP A 38 11.67 2.59 20.98
C ASP A 38 10.68 2.02 22.01
N TYR A 39 10.03 2.86 22.80
CA TYR A 39 9.01 2.42 23.75
C TYR A 39 7.88 3.42 23.91
N ALA A 40 6.73 2.92 24.35
CA ALA A 40 5.57 3.76 24.68
C ALA A 40 4.77 3.17 25.84
N ASN A 41 4.17 4.05 26.67
CA ASN A 41 3.25 3.61 27.72
C ASN A 41 1.89 3.15 27.16
N PHE A 42 1.47 3.75 26.04
CA PHE A 42 0.23 3.43 25.35
C PHE A 42 0.52 3.17 23.88
N LEU A 43 -0.13 2.14 23.32
CA LEU A 43 -0.09 1.82 21.90
C LEU A 43 -1.49 1.92 21.32
N ILE A 44 -1.68 2.80 20.33
CA ILE A 44 -2.91 2.94 19.57
C ILE A 44 -2.60 2.49 18.15
N ASP A 45 -3.12 1.32 17.74
CA ASP A 45 -2.95 0.83 16.38
C ASP A 45 -3.98 1.48 15.45
N ALA A 46 -3.49 2.39 14.61
CA ALA A 46 -4.25 3.03 13.53
C ALA A 46 -3.69 2.66 12.14
N SER A 47 -3.10 1.46 12.00
CA SER A 47 -2.49 1.01 10.74
C SER A 47 -3.52 0.82 9.61
N GLY A 48 -4.76 0.49 9.95
CA GLY A 48 -5.85 0.26 9.00
C GLY A 48 -5.81 -1.13 8.35
N ILE A 49 -6.93 -1.52 7.71
CA ILE A 49 -7.14 -2.89 7.21
C ILE A 49 -7.01 -3.04 5.68
N LEU A 50 -6.87 -1.93 4.94
CA LEU A 50 -6.83 -1.89 3.46
C LEU A 50 -5.48 -1.43 2.90
N ASN A 51 -4.37 -1.69 3.61
CA ASN A 51 -3.02 -1.22 3.23
C ASN A 51 -2.12 -2.34 2.63
N LYS A 52 -2.43 -3.61 2.92
CA LYS A 52 -1.63 -4.77 2.51
C LYS A 52 -2.21 -5.41 1.25
N TRP A 53 -2.05 -4.71 0.14
CA TRP A 53 -2.53 -5.21 -1.15
C TRP A 53 -1.70 -6.39 -1.64
N LYS A 54 -2.31 -7.19 -2.53
CA LYS A 54 -1.67 -8.35 -3.17
C LYS A 54 -2.19 -8.50 -4.59
N TRP A 55 -1.37 -9.06 -5.47
CA TRP A 55 -1.87 -9.48 -6.78
C TRP A 55 -2.93 -10.57 -6.65
N PRO A 56 -3.94 -10.60 -7.53
CA PRO A 56 -4.88 -11.71 -7.59
C PRO A 56 -4.13 -12.99 -8.01
N SER A 57 -4.63 -14.13 -7.56
CA SER A 57 -4.04 -15.44 -7.87
C SER A 57 -4.45 -15.92 -9.27
N VAL A 58 -4.00 -15.20 -10.30
CA VAL A 58 -4.26 -15.52 -11.71
C VAL A 58 -3.02 -16.20 -12.31
N PRO A 59 -3.14 -17.44 -12.83
CA PRO A 59 -2.03 -18.12 -13.50
C PRO A 59 -1.45 -17.28 -14.64
N GLY A 60 -0.13 -17.18 -14.73
CA GLY A 60 0.55 -16.42 -15.79
C GLY A 60 0.45 -14.90 -15.68
N VAL A 61 -0.17 -14.33 -14.63
CA VAL A 61 -0.32 -12.87 -14.50
C VAL A 61 1.01 -12.14 -14.53
N LYS A 62 2.06 -12.72 -13.93
CA LYS A 62 3.41 -12.15 -13.91
C LYS A 62 4.14 -12.28 -15.26
N ASP A 63 3.66 -13.14 -16.15
CA ASP A 63 4.24 -13.34 -17.48
C ASP A 63 3.69 -12.34 -18.51
N PHE A 64 2.64 -11.60 -18.14
CA PHE A 64 2.06 -10.55 -18.95
C PHE A 64 3.12 -9.52 -19.35
N LYS A 65 3.25 -9.27 -20.66
CA LYS A 65 4.27 -8.37 -21.21
C LYS A 65 3.88 -6.91 -21.21
N GLY A 66 2.61 -6.60 -20.91
CA GLY A 66 2.15 -5.24 -20.72
C GLY A 66 2.38 -4.74 -19.30
N THR A 67 1.91 -3.53 -19.02
CA THR A 67 2.01 -2.92 -17.70
C THR A 67 0.97 -3.51 -16.75
N LEU A 68 1.42 -4.08 -15.62
CA LEU A 68 0.56 -4.47 -14.51
C LEU A 68 0.48 -3.33 -13.50
N VAL A 69 -0.74 -2.96 -13.10
CA VAL A 69 -0.99 -1.92 -12.10
C VAL A 69 -2.01 -2.40 -11.09
N HIS A 70 -1.72 -2.21 -9.79
CA HIS A 70 -2.69 -2.41 -8.72
C HIS A 70 -3.16 -1.04 -8.23
N THR A 71 -4.46 -0.84 -8.05
CA THR A 71 -5.03 0.48 -7.69
C THR A 71 -4.51 1.02 -6.36
N ALA A 72 -4.16 0.14 -5.42
CA ALA A 72 -3.51 0.51 -4.14
C ALA A 72 -2.02 0.90 -4.25
N ALA A 73 -1.40 0.76 -5.43
CA ALA A 73 0.00 1.09 -5.69
C ALA A 73 0.14 1.72 -7.09
N TRP A 74 -0.59 2.82 -7.31
CA TRP A 74 -0.65 3.50 -8.59
C TRP A 74 0.68 4.23 -8.91
N PRO A 75 1.33 3.97 -10.06
CA PRO A 75 2.55 4.68 -10.44
C PRO A 75 2.26 6.15 -10.78
N GLU A 76 3.09 7.08 -10.31
CA GLU A 76 2.93 8.52 -10.56
C GLU A 76 2.96 8.88 -12.06
N ASN A 77 3.74 8.15 -12.85
CA ASN A 77 3.96 8.39 -14.27
C ASN A 77 3.29 7.35 -15.18
N LEU A 78 2.19 6.73 -14.72
CA LEU A 78 1.45 5.78 -15.54
C LEU A 78 0.75 6.49 -16.70
N ASP A 79 1.26 6.29 -17.92
CA ASP A 79 0.54 6.65 -19.13
C ASP A 79 -0.32 5.47 -19.63
N PHE A 80 -1.63 5.69 -19.65
CA PHE A 80 -2.63 4.76 -20.16
C PHE A 80 -3.39 5.31 -21.39
N LYS A 81 -3.00 6.49 -21.88
CA LYS A 81 -3.67 7.13 -23.01
C LYS A 81 -3.57 6.27 -24.26
N ASP A 82 -4.68 6.12 -24.99
CA ASP A 82 -4.77 5.37 -26.24
C ASP A 82 -4.35 3.87 -26.13
N LYS A 83 -4.23 3.34 -24.91
CA LYS A 83 -3.93 1.91 -24.66
C LYS A 83 -5.21 1.07 -24.62
N THR A 84 -5.05 -0.23 -24.87
CA THR A 84 -6.07 -1.22 -24.51
C THR A 84 -5.84 -1.64 -23.06
N VAL A 85 -6.82 -1.41 -22.19
CA VAL A 85 -6.71 -1.62 -20.74
C VAL A 85 -7.75 -2.65 -20.29
N ALA A 86 -7.34 -3.55 -19.40
CA ALA A 86 -8.25 -4.45 -18.69
C ALA A 86 -8.29 -4.07 -17.20
N VAL A 87 -9.49 -3.93 -16.65
CA VAL A 87 -9.70 -3.68 -15.22
C VAL A 87 -10.22 -4.98 -14.60
N ILE A 88 -9.52 -5.49 -13.59
CA ILE A 88 -9.92 -6.71 -12.88
C ILE A 88 -10.43 -6.32 -11.49
N GLY A 89 -11.72 -6.50 -11.25
CA GLY A 89 -12.37 -6.28 -9.96
C GLY A 89 -13.47 -5.22 -9.99
N ASN A 90 -14.57 -5.50 -9.28
CA ASN A 90 -15.81 -4.70 -9.31
C ASN A 90 -16.16 -4.11 -7.94
N GLY A 91 -15.18 -4.05 -7.02
CA GLY A 91 -15.32 -3.35 -5.74
C GLY A 91 -15.23 -1.84 -5.90
N ALA A 92 -15.24 -1.11 -4.77
CA ALA A 92 -15.24 0.36 -4.76
C ALA A 92 -14.15 0.99 -5.65
N SER A 93 -12.90 0.51 -5.56
CA SER A 93 -11.81 1.01 -6.42
C SER A 93 -12.07 0.77 -7.91
N GLY A 94 -12.63 -0.38 -8.28
CA GLY A 94 -12.93 -0.71 -9.68
C GLY A 94 -14.05 0.17 -10.23
N VAL A 95 -15.12 0.35 -9.45
CA VAL A 95 -16.27 1.22 -9.80
C VAL A 95 -15.85 2.68 -9.97
N GLN A 96 -14.82 3.14 -9.26
CA GLN A 96 -14.28 4.50 -9.39
C GLN A 96 -13.29 4.63 -10.56
N VAL A 97 -12.36 3.68 -10.71
CA VAL A 97 -11.29 3.74 -11.73
C VAL A 97 -11.83 3.55 -13.14
N LEU A 98 -12.74 2.59 -13.33
CA LEU A 98 -13.27 2.27 -14.66
C LEU A 98 -13.87 3.48 -15.40
N PRO A 99 -14.85 4.22 -14.84
CA PRO A 99 -15.42 5.37 -15.52
C PRO A 99 -14.42 6.53 -15.64
N ALA A 100 -13.46 6.65 -14.73
CA ALA A 100 -12.46 7.72 -14.76
C ALA A 100 -11.46 7.55 -15.92
N ILE A 101 -11.06 6.33 -16.25
CA ILE A 101 -10.07 6.09 -17.32
C ILE A 101 -10.71 5.83 -18.69
N MET A 102 -11.97 5.38 -18.72
CA MET A 102 -12.68 5.00 -19.97
C MET A 102 -12.61 6.06 -21.09
N PRO A 103 -12.73 7.38 -20.83
CA PRO A 103 -12.64 8.40 -21.89
C PRO A 103 -11.23 8.60 -22.47
N HIS A 104 -10.20 8.05 -21.82
CA HIS A 104 -8.79 8.33 -22.14
C HIS A 104 -8.06 7.12 -22.74
N VAL A 105 -8.63 5.93 -22.63
CA VAL A 105 -8.07 4.69 -23.18
C VAL A 105 -8.66 4.42 -24.57
N LYS A 106 -7.93 3.67 -25.41
CA LYS A 106 -8.44 3.26 -26.74
C LYS A 106 -9.55 2.22 -26.63
N LYS A 107 -9.40 1.29 -25.68
CA LYS A 107 -10.37 0.22 -25.43
C LYS A 107 -10.28 -0.24 -23.99
N LEU A 108 -11.43 -0.43 -23.35
CA LEU A 108 -11.51 -0.92 -21.97
C LEU A 108 -12.20 -2.29 -21.94
N HIS A 109 -11.59 -3.23 -21.21
CA HIS A 109 -12.15 -4.54 -20.87
C HIS A 109 -12.41 -4.57 -19.35
N HIS A 110 -13.58 -5.08 -18.95
CA HIS A 110 -13.98 -5.25 -17.56
C HIS A 110 -14.70 -6.59 -17.40
#